data_AF-A0A927NIM3-F1
#
_entry.id   AF-A0A927NIM3-F1
#
_cell.length_a   1.000
_cell.length_b   1.000
_cell.length_c   1.000
_cell.angle_alpha   90.00
_cell.angle_beta   90.00
_cell.angle_gamma   90.00
#
_symmetry.space_group_name_H-M   'P 1'
#
loop_
_entity.id
_entity.type
_entity.pdbx_description
1 polymer ?
#
loop_
_entity_poly.entity_id
_entity_poly.type
_entity_poly.pdbx_seq_one_letter_code
_entity_poly.pdbx_strand_id
1 'polypeptide(L)'
;MGIFDIFKKKKQIKERYEFNFNKFPELLEVYKEYRILELNATKYSMNDSANSTNKYKKASAISKQYANTVLAKAIYNIFNEIKPTLHKRRGEEGFYKWEEVFDKPFDQLNENQLKCLVGLIYRKFVYELPQEYYNN
;
A
#
# COMPACT_ATOMS: atom_id res chain seq x y z
N MET A 1 -40.95 13.82 -19.02
CA MET A 1 -39.59 13.90 -18.43
C MET A 1 -39.74 13.85 -16.92
N GLY A 2 -39.55 12.67 -16.32
CA GLY A 2 -39.72 12.44 -14.88
C GLY A 2 -38.39 12.51 -14.15
N ILE A 3 -38.33 13.29 -13.07
CA ILE A 3 -37.15 13.63 -12.25
C ILE A 3 -36.62 12.41 -11.44
N PHE A 4 -37.16 11.21 -11.67
CA PHE A 4 -36.86 10.01 -10.89
C PHE A 4 -35.57 9.27 -11.30
N ASP A 5 -34.95 9.60 -12.45
CA ASP A 5 -33.74 8.90 -12.93
C ASP A 5 -32.41 9.47 -12.38
N ILE A 6 -32.43 10.55 -11.59
CA ILE A 6 -31.19 11.22 -11.15
C ILE A 6 -30.69 10.70 -9.78
N PHE A 7 -31.52 9.99 -9.01
CA PHE A 7 -31.14 9.43 -7.70
C PHE A 7 -30.49 8.03 -7.77
N LYS A 8 -30.11 7.57 -8.97
CA LYS A 8 -29.12 6.49 -9.16
C LYS A 8 -27.68 7.01 -9.18
N LYS A 9 -27.41 8.20 -8.61
CA LYS A 9 -26.05 8.69 -8.34
C LYS A 9 -25.43 7.87 -7.20
N LYS A 10 -24.96 6.68 -7.59
CA LYS A 10 -23.80 5.96 -7.09
C LYS A 10 -23.33 6.43 -5.71
N LYS A 11 -24.04 6.00 -4.66
CA LYS A 11 -23.35 5.58 -3.45
C LYS A 11 -22.69 4.24 -3.79
N GLN A 12 -21.67 4.28 -4.66
CA GLN A 12 -20.69 3.20 -4.70
C GLN A 12 -20.05 3.25 -3.32
N ILE A 13 -20.58 2.43 -2.43
CA ILE A 13 -19.81 1.86 -1.35
C ILE A 13 -18.62 1.27 -2.09
N LYS A 14 -17.52 2.02 -2.10
CA LYS A 14 -16.29 1.63 -2.78
C LYS A 14 -15.88 0.36 -2.05
N GLU A 15 -16.23 -0.80 -2.59
CA GLU A 15 -15.86 -2.09 -2.03
C GLU A 15 -14.37 -1.99 -1.72
N ARG A 16 -14.06 -2.17 -0.43
CA ARG A 16 -12.68 -2.10 0.04
C ARG A 16 -12.02 -3.39 -0.41
N TYR A 17 -11.70 -3.48 -1.69
CA TYR A 17 -10.94 -4.59 -2.23
C TYR A 17 -9.54 -4.54 -1.58
N GLU A 18 -9.28 -5.47 -0.67
CA GLU A 18 -8.02 -5.67 0.02
C GLU A 18 -7.07 -6.49 -0.85
N PHE A 19 -5.75 -6.35 -0.69
CA PHE A 19 -4.81 -7.18 -1.43
C PHE A 19 -5.06 -8.66 -1.15
N ASN A 20 -5.07 -9.49 -2.20
CA ASN A 20 -5.35 -10.92 -2.08
C ASN A 20 -4.08 -11.67 -1.66
N PHE A 21 -3.85 -11.73 -0.36
CA PHE A 21 -2.74 -12.46 0.23
C PHE A 21 -2.79 -13.98 0.02
N ASN A 22 -3.93 -14.56 -0.35
CA ASN A 22 -4.01 -16.00 -0.64
C ASN A 22 -3.19 -16.37 -1.88
N LYS A 23 -3.00 -15.42 -2.80
CA LYS A 23 -2.14 -15.60 -3.98
C LYS A 23 -0.64 -15.45 -3.67
N PHE A 24 -0.29 -14.86 -2.53
CA PHE A 24 1.08 -14.52 -2.12
C PHE A 24 1.27 -14.77 -0.61
N PRO A 25 1.18 -16.03 -0.15
CA PRO A 25 1.25 -16.37 1.27
C PRO A 25 2.57 -15.94 1.93
N GLU A 26 3.68 -15.94 1.19
CA GLU A 26 4.98 -15.43 1.65
C GLU A 26 4.95 -13.93 1.97
N LEU A 27 4.15 -13.14 1.23
CA LEU A 27 3.97 -11.72 1.48
C LEU A 27 3.06 -11.46 2.68
N LEU A 28 2.15 -12.38 2.99
CA LEU A 28 1.24 -12.27 4.13
C LEU A 28 1.99 -12.22 5.46
N GLU A 29 2.99 -13.08 5.65
CA GLU A 29 3.73 -13.14 6.91
C GLU A 29 4.54 -11.85 7.14
N VAL A 30 5.24 -11.38 6.11
CA VAL A 30 5.96 -10.09 6.15
C VAL A 30 5.00 -8.92 6.41
N TYR A 31 3.81 -8.96 5.79
CA TYR A 31 2.80 -7.94 6.01
C TYR A 31 2.23 -7.96 7.43
N LYS A 32 1.98 -9.13 8.02
CA LYS A 32 1.51 -9.27 9.40
C LYS A 32 2.51 -8.67 10.39
N GLU A 33 3.81 -8.96 10.22
CA GLU A 33 4.87 -8.37 11.04
C GLU A 33 4.87 -6.84 10.94
N TYR A 34 4.80 -6.30 9.72
CA TYR A 34 4.67 -4.86 9.52
C TYR A 34 3.43 -4.28 10.23
N ARG A 35 2.28 -4.94 10.14
CA ARG A 35 1.04 -4.49 10.81
C ARG A 35 1.16 -4.50 12.33
N ILE A 36 1.85 -5.47 12.92
CA ILE A 36 2.13 -5.49 14.37
C ILE A 36 2.97 -4.27 14.76
N LEU A 37 4.02 -3.95 14.00
CA LEU A 37 4.87 -2.77 14.23
C LEU A 37 4.07 -1.46 14.10
N GLU A 38 3.23 -1.35 13.07
CA GLU A 38 2.37 -0.18 12.85
C GLU A 38 1.35 -0.02 13.99
N LEU A 39 0.68 -1.10 14.40
CA LEU A 39 -0.26 -1.08 15.52
C LEU A 39 0.43 -0.67 16.81
N ASN A 40 1.64 -1.18 17.08
CA ASN A 40 2.43 -0.78 18.23
C ASN A 40 2.79 0.70 18.23
N ALA A 41 3.07 1.29 17.07
CA ALA A 41 3.23 2.74 16.96
C ALA A 41 1.92 3.47 17.30
N THR A 42 0.79 3.08 16.71
CA THR A 42 -0.51 3.74 16.94
C THR A 42 -1.02 3.66 18.38
N LYS A 43 -0.62 2.65 19.17
CA LYS A 43 -0.94 2.60 20.61
C LYS A 43 -0.43 3.83 21.36
N TYR A 44 0.69 4.39 20.94
CA TYR A 44 1.27 5.58 21.56
C TYR A 44 0.66 6.89 21.06
N SER A 45 -0.01 6.90 19.89
CA SER A 45 -0.64 8.11 19.36
C SER A 45 -1.97 8.46 20.04
N MET A 46 -2.50 7.58 20.88
CA MET A 46 -3.75 7.79 21.62
C MET A 46 -3.57 8.57 22.93
N ASN A 47 -2.34 8.95 23.28
CA ASN A 47 -2.01 9.65 24.52
C ASN A 47 -1.20 10.92 24.24
N ASP A 48 -1.65 12.08 24.73
CA ASP A 48 -1.04 13.39 24.43
C ASP A 48 0.19 13.75 25.30
N SER A 49 0.77 12.78 26.02
CA SER A 49 1.96 13.05 26.84
C SER A 49 3.23 13.18 25.98
N ALA A 50 4.18 14.01 26.42
CA ALA A 50 5.49 14.13 25.76
C ALA A 50 6.23 12.77 25.70
N ASN A 51 6.07 11.94 26.73
CA ASN A 51 6.61 10.58 26.77
C ASN A 51 5.96 9.68 25.70
N SER A 52 4.64 9.76 25.54
CA SER A 52 3.90 9.05 24.50
C SER A 52 4.31 9.49 23.09
N THR A 53 4.51 10.80 22.90
CA THR A 53 5.03 11.35 21.63
C THR A 53 6.41 10.77 21.28
N ASN A 54 7.32 10.69 22.24
CA ASN A 54 8.65 10.11 22.01
C ASN A 54 8.59 8.61 21.72
N LYS A 55 7.74 7.86 22.43
CA LYS A 55 7.50 6.43 22.17
C LYS A 55 6.89 6.22 20.78
N TYR A 56 5.92 7.04 20.39
CA TYR A 56 5.34 7.05 19.04
C TYR A 56 6.41 7.27 17.98
N LYS A 57 7.23 8.32 18.10
CA LYS A 57 8.30 8.62 17.13
C LYS A 57 9.27 7.44 16.96
N LYS A 58 9.71 6.83 18.07
CA LYS A 58 10.59 5.64 18.03
C LYS A 58 9.92 4.45 17.36
N ALA A 59 8.70 4.09 17.77
CA ALA A 59 7.96 2.98 17.20
C ALA A 59 7.61 3.20 15.71
N SER A 60 7.25 4.42 15.35
CA SER A 60 6.98 4.81 13.96
C SER A 60 8.23 4.78 13.08
N ALA A 61 9.40 5.11 13.62
CA ALA A 61 10.65 5.00 12.88
C ALA A 61 10.97 3.52 12.57
N ILE A 62 10.77 2.63 13.55
CA ILE A 62 10.96 1.18 13.37
C ILE A 62 9.99 0.64 12.31
N SER A 63 8.70 0.97 12.41
CA SER A 63 7.71 0.50 11.43
C SER A 63 7.98 1.06 10.02
N LYS A 64 8.39 2.33 9.91
CA LYS A 64 8.79 2.94 8.62
C LYS A 64 10.03 2.29 8.04
N GLN A 65 11.03 1.98 8.87
CA GLN A 65 12.24 1.29 8.43
C GLN A 65 11.87 -0.10 7.90
N TYR A 66 11.12 -0.90 8.66
CA TYR A 66 10.67 -2.22 8.23
C TYR A 66 9.86 -2.16 6.93
N ALA A 67 8.96 -1.18 6.79
CA ALA A 67 8.19 -0.97 5.57
C ALA A 67 9.10 -0.76 4.35
N ASN A 68 10.09 0.13 4.48
CA ASN A 68 10.95 0.54 3.37
C ASN A 68 12.06 -0.47 3.05
N THR A 69 12.42 -1.37 3.97
CA THR A 69 13.50 -2.35 3.75
C THR A 69 12.96 -3.76 3.53
N VAL A 70 12.18 -4.30 4.47
CA VAL A 70 11.75 -5.71 4.43
C VAL A 70 10.51 -5.86 3.56
N LEU A 71 9.46 -5.09 3.86
CA LEU A 71 8.19 -5.21 3.15
C LEU A 71 8.29 -4.74 1.69
N ALA A 72 8.91 -3.58 1.44
CA ALA A 72 9.13 -3.09 0.09
C ALA A 72 9.94 -4.09 -0.76
N LYS A 73 10.96 -4.73 -0.17
CA LYS A 73 11.78 -5.74 -0.87
C LYS A 73 10.98 -6.99 -1.21
N ALA A 74 10.16 -7.48 -0.28
CA ALA A 74 9.29 -8.62 -0.53
C ALA A 74 8.32 -8.34 -1.70
N ILE A 75 7.69 -7.16 -1.70
CA ILE A 75 6.81 -6.71 -2.79
C ILE A 75 7.59 -6.59 -4.11
N TYR A 76 8.77 -5.95 -4.09
CA TYR A 76 9.59 -5.79 -5.28
C TYR A 76 9.98 -7.15 -5.87
N ASN A 77 10.46 -8.10 -5.07
CA ASN A 77 10.91 -9.40 -5.56
C ASN A 77 9.79 -10.14 -6.30
N ILE A 78 8.58 -10.16 -5.74
CA ILE A 78 7.41 -10.80 -6.35
C ILE A 78 7.04 -10.11 -7.68
N PHE A 79 6.85 -8.79 -7.64
CA PHE A 79 6.30 -8.08 -8.80
C PHE A 79 7.34 -7.67 -9.84
N ASN A 80 8.63 -7.73 -9.53
CA ASN A 80 9.69 -7.53 -10.52
C ASN A 80 9.83 -8.72 -11.47
N GLU A 81 9.40 -9.91 -11.07
CA GLU A 81 9.30 -11.08 -11.95
C GLU A 81 8.04 -11.02 -12.81
N ILE A 82 6.90 -10.65 -12.21
CA ILE A 82 5.60 -10.58 -12.89
C ILE A 82 5.49 -9.35 -13.81
N LYS A 83 6.03 -8.22 -13.37
CA LYS A 83 5.99 -6.91 -14.02
C LYS A 83 4.58 -6.46 -14.41
N PRO A 84 3.64 -6.38 -13.45
CA PRO A 84 2.27 -5.98 -13.75
C PRO A 84 2.22 -4.56 -14.30
N THR A 85 1.25 -4.29 -15.18
CA THR A 85 0.92 -2.91 -15.56
C THR A 85 0.20 -2.23 -14.41
N LEU A 86 0.74 -1.12 -13.93
CA LEU A 86 0.22 -0.36 -12.80
C LEU A 86 -0.80 0.67 -13.26
N HIS A 87 -1.74 0.99 -12.38
CA HIS A 87 -2.78 1.99 -12.62
C HIS A 87 -2.56 3.18 -11.70
N LYS A 88 -2.81 4.40 -12.17
CA LYS A 88 -2.82 5.55 -11.28
C LYS A 88 -4.02 5.48 -10.34
N ARG A 89 -3.77 5.67 -9.05
CA ARG A 89 -4.81 5.66 -8.03
C ARG A 89 -5.74 6.85 -8.23
N ARG A 90 -7.06 6.65 -8.04
CA ARG A 90 -8.15 7.66 -8.06
C ARG A 90 -8.69 8.07 -9.43
N GLY A 91 -8.85 7.12 -10.35
CA GLY A 91 -9.68 7.34 -11.54
C GLY A 91 -9.10 8.30 -12.56
N GLU A 92 -7.79 8.56 -12.47
CA GLU A 92 -7.03 9.14 -13.56
C GLU A 92 -6.75 8.02 -14.57
N GLU A 93 -7.03 8.28 -15.84
CA GLU A 93 -6.70 7.35 -16.93
C GLU A 93 -5.18 7.35 -17.10
N GLY A 94 -4.54 6.23 -16.77
CA GLY A 94 -3.09 6.09 -16.89
C GLY A 94 -2.64 4.70 -16.49
N PHE A 95 -2.10 3.98 -17.48
CA PHE A 95 -1.42 2.70 -17.31
C PHE A 95 0.09 2.93 -17.38
N TYR A 96 0.82 2.36 -16.44
CA TYR A 96 2.26 2.51 -16.33
C TYR A 96 2.91 1.14 -16.30
N LYS A 97 3.92 0.92 -17.12
CA LYS A 97 4.70 -0.32 -17.07
C LYS A 97 5.51 -0.36 -15.79
N TRP A 98 5.80 -1.57 -15.30
CA TRP A 98 6.63 -1.76 -14.12
C TRP A 98 7.97 -1.01 -14.22
N GLU A 99 8.67 -1.12 -15.36
CA GLU A 99 9.97 -0.47 -15.56
C GLU A 99 9.89 1.06 -15.67
N GLU A 100 8.73 1.63 -15.94
CA GLU A 100 8.56 3.10 -15.95
C GLU A 100 8.50 3.68 -14.53
N VAL A 101 8.08 2.86 -13.56
CA VAL A 101 7.92 3.24 -12.15
C VAL A 101 9.10 2.76 -11.31
N PHE A 102 9.59 1.56 -11.60
CA PHE A 102 10.69 0.87 -10.93
C PHE A 102 11.78 0.52 -11.96
N ASP A 103 12.46 1.56 -12.44
CA ASP A 103 13.45 1.54 -13.51
C ASP A 103 14.83 0.99 -13.10
N LYS A 104 14.99 0.66 -11.81
CA LYS A 104 16.28 0.32 -11.20
C LYS A 104 16.16 -0.89 -10.28
N PRO A 105 17.28 -1.59 -10.02
CA PRO A 105 17.35 -2.61 -8.97
C PRO A 105 16.91 -2.06 -7.61
N PHE A 106 16.36 -2.93 -6.75
CA PHE A 106 15.82 -2.56 -5.45
C PHE A 106 16.75 -1.66 -4.61
N ASP A 107 18.03 -2.01 -4.53
CA ASP A 107 19.02 -1.28 -3.70
C ASP A 107 19.32 0.15 -4.21
N GLN A 108 18.82 0.51 -5.39
CA GLN A 108 18.96 1.83 -6.01
C GLN A 108 17.64 2.62 -6.06
N LEU A 109 16.54 2.04 -5.56
CA LEU A 109 15.25 2.72 -5.50
C LEU A 109 15.27 3.84 -4.46
N ASN A 110 14.68 4.99 -4.81
CA ASN A 110 14.57 6.10 -3.88
C ASN A 110 13.40 5.92 -2.89
N GLU A 111 13.35 6.75 -1.85
CA GLU A 111 12.32 6.64 -0.78
C GLU A 111 10.89 6.72 -1.34
N ASN A 112 10.64 7.47 -2.41
CA ASN A 112 9.31 7.56 -3.01
C ASN A 112 8.94 6.26 -3.75
N GLN A 113 9.89 5.65 -4.45
CA GLN A 113 9.69 4.33 -5.07
C GLN A 113 9.44 3.24 -4.02
N LEU A 114 10.22 3.22 -2.94
CA LEU A 114 10.01 2.28 -1.82
C LEU A 114 8.62 2.44 -1.19
N LYS A 115 8.17 3.68 -0.99
CA LYS A 115 6.81 3.96 -0.51
C LYS A 115 5.73 3.54 -1.51
N CYS A 116 5.96 3.73 -2.80
CA CYS A 116 5.05 3.26 -3.85
C CYS A 116 4.89 1.74 -3.80
N LEU A 117 5.98 0.97 -3.62
CA LEU A 117 5.92 -0.49 -3.45
C LEU A 117 5.01 -0.88 -2.28
N VAL A 118 5.26 -0.36 -1.08
CA VAL A 118 4.42 -0.62 0.10
C VAL A 118 2.95 -0.23 -0.16
N GLY A 119 2.75 0.87 -0.87
CA GLY A 119 1.42 1.36 -1.18
C GLY A 119 0.65 0.55 -2.22
N LEU A 120 1.27 -0.35 -2.98
CA LEU A 120 0.58 -1.28 -3.89
C LEU A 120 -0.37 -2.19 -3.11
N ILE A 121 0.06 -2.67 -1.94
CA ILE A 121 -0.75 -3.54 -1.07
C ILE A 121 -1.55 -2.75 -0.04
N TYR A 122 -1.04 -1.61 0.41
CA TYR A 122 -1.70 -0.78 1.43
C TYR A 122 -2.72 0.21 0.84
N ARG A 123 -2.75 0.34 -0.50
CA ARG A 123 -3.57 1.33 -1.22
C ARG A 123 -3.44 2.70 -0.58
N LYS A 124 -2.22 3.15 -0.33
CA LYS A 124 -1.95 4.49 0.23
C LYS A 124 -1.18 5.41 -0.74
N PHE A 125 -0.67 4.89 -1.85
CA PHE A 125 0.21 5.63 -2.78
C PHE A 125 -0.37 5.82 -4.19
N VAL A 126 0.48 6.37 -5.07
CA VAL A 126 0.20 6.87 -6.42
C VAL A 126 -0.27 5.79 -7.38
N TYR A 127 0.19 4.55 -7.20
CA TYR A 127 -0.11 3.43 -8.10
C TYR A 127 -0.91 2.33 -7.39
N GLU A 128 -1.71 1.61 -8.15
CA GLU A 128 -2.44 0.39 -7.76
C GLU A 128 -2.07 -0.75 -8.73
N LEU A 129 -2.12 -1.98 -8.22
CA LEU A 129 -2.00 -3.19 -9.03
C LEU A 129 -3.28 -3.37 -9.89
N PRO A 130 -3.26 -4.24 -10.90
CA PRO A 130 -4.49 -4.67 -11.57
C PRO A 130 -5.51 -5.25 -10.59
N GLN A 131 -6.81 -5.15 -10.91
CA GLN A 131 -7.89 -5.59 -10.02
C GLN A 131 -7.77 -7.06 -9.59
N GLU A 132 -7.19 -7.93 -10.43
CA GLU A 132 -7.01 -9.36 -10.15
C GLU A 132 -6.12 -9.66 -8.92
N TYR A 133 -5.33 -8.70 -8.46
CA TYR A 133 -4.49 -8.82 -7.26
C TYR A 133 -5.22 -8.47 -5.97
N TYR A 134 -6.48 -8.02 -6.06
CA TYR A 134 -7.30 -7.68 -4.91
C TYR A 134 -8.43 -8.70 -4.73
N ASN A 135 -8.91 -8.86 -3.49
CA ASN A 135 -10.12 -9.59 -3.18
C ASN A 135 -11.29 -8.84 -3.79
N ASN A 136 -12.09 -9.48 -4.64
CA ASN A 136 -13.38 -8.98 -5.10
C ASN A 136 -14.40 -9.01 -3.97
#